data_AF-A0A6P4YLN4-F1
#
_entry.id   AF-A0A6P4YLN4-F1
#
_cell.length_a   1.000
_cell.length_b   1.000
_cell.length_c   1.000
_cell.angle_alpha   90.00
_cell.angle_beta   90.00
_cell.angle_gamma   90.00
#
_symmetry.space_group_name_H-M   'P 1'
#
loop_
_entity.id
_entity.type
_entity.pdbx_description
1 polymer ?
#
loop_
_entity_poly.entity_id
_entity_poly.type
_entity_poly.pdbx_seq_one_letter_code
_entity_poly.pdbx_strand_id
1 'polypeptide(L)'
;MSKVSVFNMAAADELGRDADMEVGPLEAQGATAGSGACLPSGADPLVEHMIRRVAESEARIKNQSRDEPDLTTQQKMDIVRGILEKSHLTFMERFWKYLAEEDLEYFQRMQNSYELDFYMKEVKKRLDNAKKKTGVKNRRYEAMQRMLQDGSYFSEEEMRQRDPLLYEQHIGQFLDPEEKNERSADPEMSLSQMIMGQIEEKIIESKLAWQMEREDDMLEEEEDSDEEEEEDN
;
A
#
# COMPACT_ATOMS: atom_id res chain seq x y z
N MET A 1 -24.52 47.17 33.17
CA MET A 1 -23.13 46.70 33.41
C MET A 1 -22.66 46.10 32.09
N SER A 2 -21.84 46.82 31.31
CA SER A 2 -20.35 46.76 31.34
C SER A 2 -19.88 45.38 30.86
N LYS A 3 -19.06 45.16 29.83
CA LYS A 3 -18.24 45.98 28.91
C LYS A 3 -17.61 44.95 27.93
N VAL A 4 -17.43 45.31 26.64
CA VAL A 4 -16.20 45.08 25.83
C VAL A 4 -15.90 43.58 25.46
N SER A 5 -15.32 43.14 24.35
CA SER A 5 -14.49 43.72 23.29
C SER A 5 -14.63 42.93 21.99
N VAL A 6 -14.42 43.67 20.91
CA VAL A 6 -14.06 43.31 19.54
C VAL A 6 -12.82 42.42 19.47
N PHE A 7 -12.77 41.47 18.52
CA PHE A 7 -11.56 41.24 17.71
C PHE A 7 -11.94 40.66 16.33
N ASN A 8 -11.73 41.50 15.30
CA ASN A 8 -11.71 41.15 13.88
C ASN A 8 -10.23 41.16 13.46
N MET A 9 -9.77 40.19 12.67
CA MET A 9 -8.48 40.24 11.96
C MET A 9 -8.58 39.31 10.74
N ALA A 10 -8.94 39.84 9.57
CA ALA A 10 -8.04 40.22 8.46
C ALA A 10 -7.23 39.02 7.93
N ALA A 11 -7.60 38.45 6.77
CA ALA A 11 -7.22 38.91 5.43
C ALA A 11 -5.69 38.97 5.22
N ALA A 12 -5.16 38.00 4.48
CA ALA A 12 -3.87 38.09 3.82
C ALA A 12 -4.03 37.48 2.41
N ASP A 13 -4.06 38.39 1.46
CA ASP A 13 -4.00 38.17 0.02
C ASP A 13 -2.53 38.36 -0.42
N GLU A 14 -2.24 37.87 -1.62
CA GLU A 14 -1.13 38.25 -2.51
C GLU A 14 0.24 37.53 -2.52
N LEU A 15 0.71 37.42 -3.79
CA LEU A 15 2.07 37.28 -4.33
C LEU A 15 2.55 35.83 -4.54
N GLY A 16 2.50 35.24 -5.74
CA GLY A 16 2.89 35.83 -7.03
C GLY A 16 4.40 35.72 -7.21
N ARG A 17 4.87 34.73 -7.98
CA ARG A 17 6.18 34.74 -8.64
C ARG A 17 6.27 33.65 -9.71
N ASP A 18 5.90 34.07 -10.92
CA ASP A 18 6.40 33.51 -12.18
C ASP A 18 7.92 33.69 -12.27
N ALA A 19 8.60 32.67 -12.76
CA ALA A 19 9.96 32.77 -13.29
C ALA A 19 10.16 31.70 -14.37
N ASP A 20 9.64 32.00 -15.55
CA ASP A 20 10.16 31.48 -16.81
C ASP A 20 11.63 31.92 -16.95
N MET A 21 12.53 30.96 -17.18
CA MET A 21 13.82 31.25 -17.79
C MET A 21 14.11 30.19 -18.83
N GLU A 22 13.71 30.51 -20.06
CA GLU A 22 14.22 29.88 -21.27
C GLU A 22 15.76 29.95 -21.32
N VAL A 23 16.38 28.83 -21.70
CA VAL A 23 17.73 28.85 -22.25
C VAL A 23 17.74 27.98 -23.51
N GLY A 24 17.64 28.65 -24.65
CA GLY A 24 17.96 28.11 -25.98
C GLY A 24 19.47 28.05 -26.26
N PRO A 25 19.89 27.51 -27.41
CA PRO A 25 20.99 26.56 -27.53
C PRO A 25 22.35 27.20 -27.88
N LEU A 26 23.43 26.51 -27.51
CA LEU A 26 24.79 26.80 -27.97
C LEU A 26 25.30 25.67 -28.86
N GLU A 27 25.64 26.05 -30.10
CA GLU A 27 26.16 25.21 -31.17
C GLU A 27 27.59 24.71 -30.95
N ALA A 28 27.90 23.71 -31.77
CA ALA A 28 29.08 22.86 -31.88
C ALA A 28 30.46 23.55 -31.99
N GLN A 29 31.50 22.78 -31.63
CA GLN A 29 32.67 22.51 -32.49
C GLN A 29 33.60 21.41 -31.92
N GLY A 30 33.75 20.33 -32.68
CA GLY A 30 35.05 19.87 -33.20
C GLY A 30 36.05 19.09 -32.32
N ALA A 31 36.35 17.87 -32.77
CA ALA A 31 37.63 17.13 -32.68
C ALA A 31 37.94 16.46 -31.32
N THR A 32 38.48 15.24 -31.19
CA THR A 32 39.29 14.37 -32.05
C THR A 32 39.08 12.90 -31.65
N ALA A 33 39.38 11.99 -32.59
CA ALA A 33 39.50 10.56 -32.36
C ALA A 33 40.44 10.18 -31.19
N GLY A 34 40.04 9.16 -30.43
CA GLY A 34 40.82 8.55 -29.36
C GLY A 34 40.36 7.11 -29.12
N SER A 35 40.96 6.20 -29.88
CA SER A 35 41.19 4.78 -29.57
C SER A 35 41.03 4.39 -28.09
N GLY A 36 40.19 3.37 -27.87
CA GLY A 36 40.25 2.35 -26.84
C GLY A 36 40.93 2.65 -25.50
N ALA A 37 40.13 2.71 -24.44
CA ALA A 37 40.54 2.23 -23.13
C ALA A 37 39.33 1.63 -22.41
N CYS A 38 39.24 0.29 -22.44
CA CYS A 38 38.59 -0.48 -21.39
C CYS A 38 39.33 -0.12 -20.09
N LEU A 39 38.68 0.64 -19.19
CA LEU A 39 39.21 0.98 -17.88
C LEU A 39 38.58 0.03 -16.84
N PRO A 40 39.36 -0.85 -16.22
CA PRO A 40 38.92 -1.63 -15.07
C PRO A 40 39.15 -0.82 -13.77
N SER A 41 38.26 -1.03 -12.80
CA SER A 41 38.47 -0.79 -11.37
C SER A 41 38.50 0.67 -10.87
N GLY A 42 37.31 1.11 -10.43
CA GLY A 42 37.08 2.23 -9.53
C GLY A 42 35.60 2.22 -9.17
N ALA A 43 35.26 1.96 -7.91
CA ALA A 43 33.89 1.67 -7.46
C ALA A 43 32.90 2.76 -7.89
N ASP A 44 32.06 2.46 -8.87
CA ASP A 44 30.92 3.31 -9.20
C ASP A 44 30.00 3.35 -7.97
N PRO A 45 29.77 4.53 -7.36
CA PRO A 45 28.94 4.63 -6.15
C PRO A 45 27.56 4.02 -6.37
N LEU A 46 27.01 4.09 -7.58
CA LEU A 46 25.73 3.47 -7.93
C LEU A 46 25.76 1.95 -7.75
N VAL A 47 26.83 1.31 -8.20
CA VAL A 47 27.01 -0.14 -8.08
C VAL A 47 27.15 -0.55 -6.61
N GLU A 48 27.86 0.24 -5.81
CA GLU A 48 28.00 -0.03 -4.38
C GLU A 48 26.66 0.10 -3.63
N HIS A 49 25.87 1.11 -3.96
CA HIS A 49 24.52 1.27 -3.42
C HIS A 49 23.58 0.14 -3.84
N MET A 50 23.64 -0.28 -5.10
CA MET A 50 22.89 -1.43 -5.60
C MET A 50 23.25 -2.72 -4.85
N ILE A 51 24.55 -3.01 -4.71
CA ILE A 51 25.04 -4.21 -4.01
C ILE A 51 24.61 -4.19 -2.54
N ARG A 52 24.73 -3.04 -1.87
CA ARG A 52 24.26 -2.87 -0.49
C ARG A 52 22.77 -3.14 -0.36
N ARG A 53 21.95 -2.58 -1.25
CA ARG A 53 20.49 -2.78 -1.27
C ARG A 53 20.13 -4.26 -1.40
N VAL A 54 20.81 -4.97 -2.29
CA VAL A 54 20.62 -6.43 -2.45
C VAL A 54 21.07 -7.18 -1.18
N ALA A 55 22.19 -6.79 -0.57
CA ALA A 55 22.71 -7.44 0.64
C ALA A 55 21.83 -7.21 1.89
N GLU A 56 21.18 -6.05 1.99
CA GLU A 56 20.22 -5.71 3.05
C GLU A 56 18.84 -6.33 2.83
N SER A 57 18.53 -6.74 1.60
CA SER A 57 17.26 -7.38 1.27
C SER A 57 17.20 -8.85 1.67
N GLU A 58 16.00 -9.43 1.62
CA GLU A 58 15.74 -10.87 1.84
C GLU A 58 16.20 -11.77 0.67
N ALA A 59 17.11 -11.28 -0.17
CA ALA A 59 17.62 -12.03 -1.30
C ALA A 59 18.43 -13.26 -0.84
N ARG A 60 18.16 -14.42 -1.44
CA ARG A 60 18.96 -15.62 -1.22
C ARG A 60 20.28 -15.52 -2.00
N ILE A 61 21.32 -15.03 -1.33
CA ILE A 61 22.65 -14.81 -1.93
C ILE A 61 23.45 -16.12 -2.05
N LYS A 62 23.41 -16.96 -1.01
CA LYS A 62 24.09 -18.26 -0.93
C LYS A 62 23.16 -19.28 -0.28
N ASN A 63 23.30 -20.55 -0.67
CA ASN A 63 22.72 -21.67 0.08
C ASN A 63 23.56 -21.88 1.35
N GLN A 64 23.04 -21.45 2.50
CA GLN A 64 23.65 -21.68 3.81
C GLN A 64 23.08 -22.97 4.42
N SER A 65 23.97 -23.77 5.00
CA SER A 65 23.63 -24.98 5.76
C SER A 65 23.06 -24.59 7.14
N ARG A 66 22.23 -25.42 7.78
CA ARG A 66 21.66 -25.11 9.12
C ARG A 66 22.72 -24.84 10.19
N ASP A 67 23.92 -25.40 10.01
CA ASP A 67 25.04 -25.28 10.95
C ASP A 67 26.04 -24.16 10.59
N GLU A 68 25.79 -23.39 9.52
CA GLU A 68 26.63 -22.25 9.14
C GLU A 68 26.17 -20.97 9.86
N PRO A 69 27.11 -20.14 10.37
CA PRO A 69 26.76 -18.85 10.94
C PRO A 69 26.21 -17.90 9.87
N ASP A 70 25.27 -17.04 10.27
CA ASP A 70 24.65 -16.06 9.37
C ASP A 70 25.69 -15.16 8.70
N LEU A 71 25.60 -15.07 7.37
CA LEU A 71 26.45 -14.17 6.58
C LEU A 71 26.25 -12.71 7.02
N THR A 72 27.37 -12.05 7.37
CA THR A 72 27.39 -10.61 7.63
C THR A 72 27.06 -9.81 6.36
N THR A 73 26.55 -8.58 6.52
CA THR A 73 26.22 -7.72 5.38
C THR A 73 27.42 -7.49 4.46
N GLN A 74 28.62 -7.32 5.02
CA GLN A 74 29.85 -7.15 4.23
C GLN A 74 30.17 -8.38 3.39
N GLN A 75 30.11 -9.58 3.97
CA GLN A 75 30.33 -10.83 3.23
C GLN A 75 29.26 -11.04 2.14
N LYS A 76 28.01 -10.68 2.42
CA LYS A 76 26.94 -10.68 1.41
C LYS A 76 27.28 -9.77 0.23
N MET A 77 27.74 -8.55 0.52
CA MET A 77 28.16 -7.59 -0.51
C MET A 77 29.31 -8.12 -1.37
N ASP A 78 30.32 -8.74 -0.76
CA ASP A 78 31.46 -9.33 -1.47
C ASP A 78 31.02 -10.46 -2.43
N ILE A 79 30.11 -11.34 -1.96
CA ILE A 79 29.58 -12.42 -2.79
C ILE A 79 28.77 -11.85 -3.96
N VAL A 80 27.90 -10.87 -3.70
CA VAL A 80 27.06 -10.24 -4.71
C VAL A 80 27.92 -9.50 -5.75
N ARG A 81 28.97 -8.79 -5.30
CA ARG A 81 29.96 -8.16 -6.17
C ARG A 81 30.64 -9.20 -7.07
N GLY A 82 31.09 -10.30 -6.49
CA GLY A 82 31.70 -11.40 -7.26
C GLY A 82 30.75 -12.04 -8.27
N ILE A 83 29.43 -12.03 -8.05
CA ILE A 83 28.44 -12.48 -9.06
C ILE A 83 28.31 -11.45 -10.18
N LEU A 84 28.21 -10.17 -9.84
CA LEU A 84 28.09 -9.07 -10.80
C LEU A 84 29.30 -9.00 -11.74
N GLU A 85 30.52 -9.15 -11.21
CA GLU A 85 31.76 -9.14 -11.99
C GLU A 85 31.89 -10.36 -12.91
N LYS A 86 31.33 -11.51 -12.52
CA LYS A 86 31.32 -12.73 -13.35
C LYS A 86 30.34 -12.64 -14.51
N SER A 87 29.12 -12.20 -14.24
CA SER A 87 28.04 -12.14 -15.24
C SER A 87 26.91 -11.21 -14.78
N HIS A 88 26.72 -10.13 -15.52
CA HIS A 88 25.61 -9.19 -15.34
C HIS A 88 24.25 -9.86 -15.50
N LEU A 89 24.14 -10.83 -16.41
CA LEU A 89 22.90 -11.56 -16.63
C LEU A 89 22.56 -12.45 -15.43
N THR A 90 23.52 -13.23 -14.92
CA THR A 90 23.29 -14.09 -13.74
C THR A 90 22.94 -13.27 -12.50
N PHE A 91 23.52 -12.06 -12.38
CA PHE A 91 23.12 -11.11 -11.35
C PHE A 91 21.65 -10.69 -11.52
N MET A 92 21.25 -10.27 -12.72
CA MET A 92 19.87 -9.86 -13.02
C MET A 92 18.85 -10.97 -12.76
N GLU A 93 19.09 -12.18 -13.24
CA GLU A 93 18.20 -13.33 -13.06
C GLU A 93 17.86 -13.58 -11.58
N ARG A 94 18.86 -13.40 -10.70
CA ARG A 94 18.72 -13.65 -9.26
C ARG A 94 18.15 -12.46 -8.49
N PHE A 95 18.56 -11.24 -8.85
CA PHE A 95 18.39 -10.07 -7.98
C PHE A 95 17.47 -8.98 -8.54
N TRP A 96 16.92 -9.13 -9.76
CA TRP A 96 16.07 -8.10 -10.38
C TRP A 96 14.92 -7.60 -9.48
N LYS A 97 14.35 -8.48 -8.63
CA LYS A 97 13.25 -8.14 -7.71
C LYS A 97 13.63 -7.09 -6.65
N TYR A 98 14.92 -6.94 -6.38
CA TYR A 98 15.45 -6.07 -5.32
C TYR A 98 16.10 -4.78 -5.86
N LEU A 99 16.11 -4.60 -7.19
CA LEU A 99 16.68 -3.44 -7.84
C LEU A 99 15.75 -2.23 -7.84
N ALA A 100 16.32 -1.04 -7.74
CA ALA A 100 15.62 0.23 -7.90
C ALA A 100 15.72 0.74 -9.35
N GLU A 101 15.01 1.82 -9.62
CA GLU A 101 14.98 2.46 -10.95
C GLU A 101 16.36 3.01 -11.34
N GLU A 102 17.08 3.58 -10.37
CA GLU A 102 18.43 4.15 -10.52
C GLU A 102 19.45 3.10 -10.98
N ASP A 103 19.35 1.86 -10.48
CA ASP A 103 20.30 0.78 -10.78
C ASP A 103 20.25 0.39 -12.26
N LEU A 104 19.13 0.63 -12.95
CA LEU A 104 18.95 0.26 -14.35
C LEU A 104 19.85 1.06 -15.28
N GLU A 105 20.28 2.26 -14.88
CA GLU A 105 21.21 3.07 -15.68
C GLU A 105 22.56 2.37 -15.88
N TYR A 106 23.02 1.62 -14.87
CA TYR A 106 24.27 0.87 -14.96
C TYR A 106 24.20 -0.18 -16.06
N PHE A 107 23.10 -0.94 -16.13
CA PHE A 107 22.91 -2.00 -17.12
C PHE A 107 22.61 -1.45 -18.52
N GLN A 108 21.98 -0.28 -18.62
CA GLN A 108 21.73 0.38 -19.90
C GLN A 108 23.03 0.76 -20.64
N ARG A 109 24.10 1.06 -19.89
CA ARG A 109 25.42 1.38 -20.45
C ARG A 109 26.19 0.13 -20.91
N MET A 110 25.81 -1.05 -20.42
CA MET A 110 26.51 -2.32 -20.58
C MET A 110 25.75 -3.23 -21.55
N GLN A 111 25.98 -3.03 -22.86
CA GLN A 111 25.61 -3.92 -23.99
C GLN A 111 24.20 -4.57 -24.01
N ASN A 112 23.43 -4.28 -25.07
CA ASN A 112 22.07 -4.76 -25.35
C ASN A 112 21.98 -6.28 -25.60
N SER A 113 22.11 -7.10 -24.56
CA SER A 113 21.59 -8.47 -24.56
C SER A 113 20.06 -8.39 -24.43
N TYR A 114 19.34 -9.17 -25.25
CA TYR A 114 17.88 -9.23 -25.20
C TYR A 114 17.38 -9.60 -23.80
N GLU A 115 18.12 -10.45 -23.09
CA GLU A 115 17.83 -10.93 -21.76
C GLU A 115 17.99 -9.83 -20.70
N LEU A 116 19.03 -8.99 -20.80
CA LEU A 116 19.20 -7.83 -19.91
C LEU A 116 18.05 -6.83 -20.13
N ASP A 117 17.69 -6.55 -21.38
CA ASP A 117 16.56 -5.68 -21.72
C ASP A 117 15.23 -6.22 -21.16
N PHE A 118 15.06 -7.55 -21.19
CA PHE A 118 13.90 -8.21 -20.61
C PHE A 118 13.81 -7.97 -19.09
N TYR A 119 14.91 -8.22 -18.35
CA TYR A 119 14.90 -8.00 -16.89
C TYR A 119 14.74 -6.53 -16.53
N MET A 120 15.35 -5.60 -17.28
CA MET A 120 15.16 -4.16 -17.07
C MET A 120 13.69 -3.75 -17.23
N LYS A 121 12.98 -4.31 -18.22
CA LYS A 121 11.53 -4.09 -18.39
C LYS A 121 10.74 -4.65 -17.22
N GLU A 122 11.09 -5.83 -16.72
CA GLU A 122 10.38 -6.44 -15.59
C GLU A 122 10.58 -5.66 -14.29
N VAL A 123 11.77 -5.09 -14.05
CA VAL A 123 12.02 -4.17 -12.92
C VAL A 123 11.10 -2.93 -13.03
N LYS A 124 11.05 -2.28 -14.19
CA LYS A 124 10.17 -1.10 -14.41
C LYS A 124 8.70 -1.44 -14.17
N LYS A 125 8.23 -2.55 -14.74
CA LYS A 125 6.86 -3.04 -14.57
C LYS A 125 6.52 -3.31 -13.10
N ARG A 126 7.43 -3.91 -12.33
CA ARG A 126 7.27 -4.13 -10.88
C ARG A 126 7.10 -2.80 -10.14
N LEU A 127 7.97 -1.83 -10.40
CA LEU A 127 7.93 -0.51 -9.77
C LEU A 127 6.63 0.24 -10.13
N ASP A 128 6.22 0.21 -11.40
CA ASP A 128 4.97 0.82 -11.85
C ASP A 128 3.74 0.19 -11.20
N ASN A 129 3.72 -1.15 -11.07
CA ASN A 129 2.64 -1.84 -10.37
C ASN A 129 2.60 -1.47 -8.88
N ALA A 130 3.76 -1.30 -8.23
CA ALA A 130 3.82 -0.83 -6.85
C ALA A 130 3.31 0.62 -6.71
N LYS A 131 3.71 1.51 -7.63
CA LYS A 131 3.21 2.90 -7.72
C LYS A 131 1.68 2.92 -7.91
N LYS A 132 1.15 2.13 -8.85
CA LYS A 132 -0.30 1.99 -9.09
C LYS A 132 -1.04 1.46 -7.86
N LYS A 133 -0.54 0.41 -7.20
CA LYS A 133 -1.13 -0.15 -5.98
C LYS A 133 -1.20 0.91 -4.87
N THR A 134 -0.14 1.69 -4.71
CA THR A 134 -0.09 2.80 -3.74
C THR A 134 -1.07 3.90 -4.11
N GLY A 135 -1.18 4.28 -5.39
CA GLY A 135 -2.17 5.25 -5.86
C GLY A 135 -3.61 4.81 -5.60
N VAL A 136 -3.93 3.53 -5.76
CA VAL A 136 -5.25 2.99 -5.40
C VAL A 136 -5.51 3.10 -3.90
N LYS A 137 -4.51 2.78 -3.05
CA LYS A 137 -4.62 2.92 -1.59
C LYS A 137 -4.83 4.38 -1.19
N ASN A 138 -4.08 5.30 -1.77
CA ASN A 138 -4.19 6.73 -1.46
C ASN A 138 -5.55 7.29 -1.86
N ARG A 139 -6.07 6.91 -3.04
CA ARG A 139 -7.42 7.30 -3.48
C ARG A 139 -8.51 6.74 -2.55
N ARG A 140 -8.39 5.48 -2.14
CA ARG A 140 -9.33 4.86 -1.18
C ARG A 140 -9.28 5.56 0.18
N TYR A 141 -8.07 5.88 0.65
CA TYR A 141 -7.88 6.62 1.89
C TYR A 141 -8.52 8.01 1.82
N GLU A 142 -8.28 8.74 0.74
CA GLU A 142 -8.89 10.06 0.51
C GLU A 142 -10.42 9.98 0.47
N ALA A 143 -10.98 8.98 -0.23
CA ALA A 143 -12.43 8.76 -0.25
C ALA A 143 -12.99 8.49 1.15
N MET A 144 -12.32 7.66 1.94
CA MET A 144 -12.69 7.40 3.34
C MET A 144 -12.63 8.67 4.19
N GLN A 145 -11.59 9.49 4.01
CA GLN A 145 -11.47 10.77 4.73
C GLN A 145 -12.61 11.74 4.39
N ARG A 146 -13.05 11.79 3.13
CA ARG A 146 -14.23 12.59 2.74
C ARG A 146 -15.50 12.07 3.40
N MET A 147 -15.72 10.76 3.40
CA MET A 147 -16.86 10.13 4.09
C MET A 147 -16.86 10.44 5.60
N LEU A 148 -15.67 10.50 6.21
CA LEU A 148 -15.52 10.86 7.62
C LEU A 148 -15.83 12.34 7.88
N GLN A 149 -15.42 13.24 6.97
CA GLN A 149 -15.72 14.67 7.07
C GLN A 149 -17.22 14.97 6.90
N ASP A 150 -17.88 14.26 5.99
CA ASP A 150 -19.33 14.38 5.77
C ASP A 150 -20.12 13.88 7.00
N GLY A 151 -19.56 12.92 7.76
CA GLY A 151 -20.10 12.44 9.03
C GLY A 151 -21.34 11.54 8.93
N SER A 152 -21.97 11.43 7.76
CA SER A 152 -23.16 10.61 7.54
C SER A 152 -22.82 9.11 7.43
N TYR A 153 -21.83 8.76 6.61
CA TYR A 153 -21.56 7.37 6.21
C TYR A 153 -21.23 6.42 7.38
N PHE A 154 -20.52 6.93 8.39
CA PHE A 154 -20.10 6.17 9.58
C PHE A 154 -21.00 6.42 10.80
N SER A 155 -22.19 7.00 10.61
CA SER A 155 -23.17 7.12 11.68
C SER A 155 -23.70 5.74 12.09
N GLU A 156 -24.14 5.62 13.35
CA GLU A 156 -24.69 4.38 13.89
C GLU A 156 -25.90 3.89 13.07
N GLU A 157 -26.75 4.82 12.63
CA GLU A 157 -27.92 4.52 11.81
C GLU A 157 -27.54 3.96 10.43
N GLU A 158 -26.60 4.59 9.74
CA GLU A 158 -26.12 4.12 8.43
C GLU A 158 -25.37 2.79 8.54
N MET A 159 -24.65 2.57 9.65
CA MET A 159 -24.03 1.27 9.95
C MET A 159 -25.10 0.19 10.11
N ARG A 160 -26.13 0.44 10.93
CA ARG A 160 -27.25 -0.48 11.17
C ARG A 160 -27.99 -0.85 9.89
N GLN A 161 -28.21 0.12 9.01
CA GLN A 161 -28.88 -0.12 7.72
C GLN A 161 -28.01 -0.94 6.76
N ARG A 162 -26.70 -0.66 6.69
CA ARG A 162 -25.78 -1.34 5.76
C ARG A 162 -25.41 -2.75 6.22
N ASP A 163 -25.09 -2.91 7.49
CA ASP A 163 -24.66 -4.16 8.08
C ASP A 163 -25.24 -4.34 9.50
N PRO A 164 -26.47 -4.89 9.59
CA PRO A 164 -27.16 -5.09 10.86
C PRO A 164 -26.38 -5.95 11.85
N LEU A 165 -25.75 -7.04 11.40
CA LEU A 165 -24.98 -7.94 12.26
C LEU A 165 -23.80 -7.21 12.92
N LEU A 166 -23.03 -6.46 12.11
CA LEU A 166 -21.90 -5.68 12.60
C LEU A 166 -22.34 -4.64 13.64
N TYR A 167 -23.51 -4.00 13.42
CA TYR A 167 -24.09 -3.07 14.37
C TYR A 167 -24.43 -3.76 15.70
N GLU A 168 -25.10 -4.92 15.68
CA GLU A 168 -25.48 -5.62 16.92
C GLU A 168 -24.26 -6.08 17.72
N GLN A 169 -23.24 -6.64 17.04
CA GLN A 169 -21.99 -7.11 17.65
C GLN A 169 -21.16 -6.00 18.32
N HIS A 170 -21.20 -4.77 17.82
CA HIS A 170 -20.33 -3.68 18.31
C HIS A 170 -21.05 -2.56 19.04
N ILE A 171 -22.33 -2.35 18.76
CA ILE A 171 -23.13 -1.27 19.33
C ILE A 171 -24.33 -1.87 20.06
N GLY A 172 -25.16 -2.64 19.34
CA GLY A 172 -26.45 -3.11 19.83
C GLY A 172 -26.41 -3.94 21.12
N GLN A 173 -25.37 -4.74 21.35
CA GLN A 173 -25.21 -5.54 22.58
C GLN A 173 -25.05 -4.69 23.86
N PHE A 174 -24.66 -3.43 23.73
CA PHE A 174 -24.44 -2.52 24.86
C PHE A 174 -25.61 -1.57 25.11
N LEU A 175 -26.67 -1.62 24.29
CA LEU A 175 -27.87 -0.80 24.47
C LEU A 175 -28.94 -1.57 25.22
N ASP A 176 -29.53 -0.93 26.22
CA ASP A 176 -30.69 -1.48 26.91
C ASP A 176 -31.93 -1.48 25.99
N PRO A 177 -32.88 -2.42 26.18
CA PRO A 177 -34.09 -2.50 25.35
C PRO A 177 -34.96 -1.23 25.43
N GLU A 178 -34.91 -0.52 26.55
CA GLU A 178 -35.59 0.78 26.71
C GLU A 178 -34.93 1.86 25.82
N GLU A 179 -33.59 1.92 25.80
CA GLU A 179 -32.82 2.85 24.95
C GLU A 179 -32.99 2.55 23.45
N LYS A 180 -33.11 1.27 23.07
CA LYS A 180 -33.40 0.87 21.68
C LYS A 180 -34.76 1.39 21.22
N ASN A 181 -35.78 1.35 22.08
CA ASN A 181 -37.14 1.80 21.77
C ASN A 181 -37.28 3.33 21.76
N GLU A 182 -36.51 4.04 22.58
CA GLU A 182 -36.46 5.51 22.52
C GLU A 182 -35.84 6.03 21.23
N ARG A 183 -34.85 5.30 20.67
CA ARG A 183 -34.20 5.66 19.41
C ARG A 183 -35.06 5.46 18.17
N SER A 184 -36.05 4.55 18.20
CA SER A 184 -37.00 4.33 17.11
C SER A 184 -38.23 5.23 17.18
N ALA A 185 -38.53 5.79 18.36
CA ALA A 185 -39.69 6.63 18.61
C ALA A 185 -39.41 8.12 18.33
N ASP A 186 -39.38 8.51 17.05
CA ASP A 186 -39.24 9.92 16.68
C ASP A 186 -40.62 10.62 16.71
N PRO A 187 -40.91 11.52 17.67
CA PRO A 187 -42.27 12.02 17.91
C PRO A 187 -42.80 12.96 16.82
N GLU A 188 -41.95 13.41 15.89
CA GLU A 188 -42.32 14.37 14.83
C GLU A 188 -42.56 13.73 13.46
N MET A 189 -42.46 12.40 13.33
CA MET A 189 -42.55 11.71 12.04
C MET A 189 -43.99 11.56 11.51
N SER A 190 -44.17 11.76 10.20
CA SER A 190 -45.45 11.56 9.50
C SER A 190 -45.87 10.08 9.55
N LEU A 191 -47.18 9.79 9.50
CA LEU A 191 -47.69 8.42 9.41
C LEU A 191 -47.05 7.63 8.25
N SER A 192 -46.80 8.29 7.12
CA SER A 192 -46.10 7.64 5.99
C SER A 192 -44.67 7.26 6.35
N GLN A 193 -43.96 8.10 7.09
CA GLN A 193 -42.58 7.81 7.53
C GLN A 193 -42.57 6.70 8.57
N MET A 194 -43.54 6.69 9.49
CA MET A 194 -43.70 5.61 10.47
C MET A 194 -43.94 4.25 9.79
N ILE A 195 -44.84 4.19 8.81
CA ILE A 195 -45.12 2.95 8.07
C ILE A 195 -43.88 2.48 7.29
N MET A 196 -43.18 3.40 6.61
CA MET A 196 -41.97 3.06 5.87
C MET A 196 -40.85 2.62 6.81
N GLY A 197 -40.67 3.30 7.95
CA GLY A 197 -39.71 2.90 8.99
C GLY A 197 -39.98 1.50 9.53
N GLN A 198 -41.24 1.14 9.81
CA GLN A 198 -41.59 -0.23 10.22
C GLN A 198 -41.27 -1.29 9.16
N ILE A 199 -41.37 -0.93 7.88
CA ILE A 199 -40.98 -1.83 6.78
C ILE A 199 -39.45 -1.98 6.75
N GLU A 200 -38.72 -0.88 6.89
CA GLU A 200 -37.26 -0.85 6.94
C GLU A 200 -36.73 -1.66 8.13
N GLU A 201 -37.30 -1.49 9.32
CA GLU A 201 -36.97 -2.26 10.53
C GLU A 201 -37.12 -3.76 10.28
N LYS A 202 -38.25 -4.20 9.71
CA LYS A 202 -38.46 -5.62 9.39
C LYS A 202 -37.45 -6.17 8.38
N ILE A 203 -37.02 -5.35 7.43
CA ILE A 203 -35.98 -5.73 6.46
C ILE A 203 -34.64 -5.91 7.19
N ILE A 204 -34.30 -4.98 8.09
CA ILE A 204 -33.08 -5.02 8.90
C ILE A 204 -33.08 -6.26 9.81
N GLU A 205 -34.17 -6.54 10.52
CA GLU A 205 -34.32 -7.73 11.38
C GLU A 205 -34.18 -9.03 10.59
N SER A 206 -34.85 -9.12 9.43
CA SER A 206 -34.77 -10.32 8.58
C SER A 206 -33.34 -10.54 8.06
N LYS A 207 -32.64 -9.46 7.71
CA LYS A 207 -31.25 -9.52 7.26
C LYS A 207 -30.31 -9.89 8.41
N LEU A 208 -30.51 -9.35 9.60
CA LEU A 208 -29.75 -9.69 10.80
C LEU A 208 -29.86 -11.20 11.09
N ALA A 209 -31.09 -11.72 11.14
CA ALA A 209 -31.32 -13.15 11.39
C ALA A 209 -30.60 -14.05 10.37
N TRP A 210 -30.69 -13.69 9.08
CA TRP A 210 -29.97 -14.41 8.02
C TRP A 210 -28.44 -14.34 8.16
N GLN A 211 -27.90 -13.18 8.56
CA GLN A 211 -26.46 -13.02 8.78
C GLN A 211 -25.97 -13.82 9.98
N MET A 212 -26.75 -13.88 11.07
CA MET A 212 -26.44 -14.67 12.26
C MET A 212 -26.44 -16.17 11.97
N GLU A 213 -27.50 -16.69 11.34
CA GLU A 213 -27.59 -18.11 10.95
C GLU A 213 -26.38 -18.52 10.10
N ARG A 214 -25.99 -17.69 9.14
CA ARG A 214 -24.82 -17.93 8.30
C ARG A 214 -23.48 -17.89 9.07
N GLU A 215 -23.38 -17.09 10.12
CA GLU A 215 -22.18 -17.04 10.97
C GLU A 215 -22.11 -18.29 11.86
N ASP A 216 -23.23 -18.68 12.46
CA ASP A 216 -23.37 -19.89 13.27
C ASP A 216 -23.05 -21.15 12.44
N ASP A 217 -23.61 -21.28 11.23
CA ASP A 217 -23.31 -22.40 10.31
C ASP A 217 -21.80 -22.52 10.01
N MET A 218 -21.10 -21.40 9.81
CA MET A 218 -19.66 -21.43 9.56
C MET A 218 -18.85 -21.84 10.79
N LEU A 219 -19.28 -21.44 11.98
CA LEU A 219 -18.63 -21.84 13.23
C LEU A 219 -18.81 -23.34 13.50
N GLU A 220 -20.00 -23.88 13.21
CA GLU A 220 -20.27 -25.31 13.34
C GLU A 220 -19.40 -26.16 12.38
N GLU A 221 -19.17 -25.71 11.15
CA GLU A 221 -18.28 -26.39 10.19
C GLU A 221 -16.79 -26.36 10.58
N GLU A 222 -16.32 -25.29 11.25
CA GLU A 222 -14.93 -25.19 11.73
C GLU A 222 -14.69 -26.11 12.94
N GLU A 223 -15.68 -26.30 13.82
CA GLU A 223 -15.56 -27.13 15.02
C GLU A 223 -15.51 -28.64 14.70
N ASP A 224 -16.13 -29.08 13.59
CA ASP A 224 -16.13 -30.49 13.11
C ASP A 224 -14.85 -30.86 12.32
N SER A 225 -13.98 -29.90 11.99
CA SER A 225 -12.75 -30.14 11.22
C SER A 225 -11.53 -30.52 12.07
N ASP A 226 -11.62 -30.44 13.41
CA ASP A 226 -10.49 -30.65 14.33
C ASP A 226 -10.49 -32.05 15.00
N GLU A 227 -11.37 -32.98 14.61
CA GLU A 227 -11.51 -34.32 15.24
C GLU A 227 -10.92 -35.54 14.47
N GLU A 228 -10.13 -35.38 13.39
CA GLU A 228 -9.58 -36.53 12.63
C GLU A 228 -8.03 -36.60 12.48
N GLU A 229 -7.24 -36.32 13.53
CA GLU A 229 -5.81 -36.72 13.56
C GLU A 229 -5.37 -37.31 14.92
N GLU A 230 -6.02 -38.38 15.39
CA GLU A 230 -5.41 -39.31 16.37
C GLU A 230 -5.83 -40.76 16.03
N GLU A 231 -4.88 -41.70 16.15
CA GLU A 231 -4.90 -43.14 15.75
C GLU A 231 -4.47 -43.39 14.28
N ASP A 232 -3.23 -43.80 14.01
CA ASP A 232 -2.73 -45.13 14.34
C ASP A 232 -1.19 -45.16 14.44
N ASN A 233 -0.66 -45.74 15.53
CA ASN A 233 0.75 -45.98 15.82
C ASN A 233 1.13 -47.45 15.58
#